data_AF-A0A7I7VSV9-F1
#
_entry.id   AF-A0A7I7VSV9-F1
#
_cell.length_a   1.000
_cell.length_b   1.000
_cell.length_c   1.000
_cell.angle_alpha   90.00
_cell.angle_beta   90.00
_cell.angle_gamma   90.00
#
_symmetry.space_group_name_H-M   'P 1'
#
loop_
_entity.id
_entity.type
_entity.pdbx_description
1 polymer ?
#
loop_
_entity_poly.entity_id
_entity_poly.type
_entity_poly.pdbx_seq_one_letter_code
_entity_poly.pdbx_strand_id
1 'polypeptide(L)'
;MCCTKELTVSGGESFPGELDTLRADNVRLCRLLQLSEEQARAAASDQATLTGAPTSPVTMGSSSADKVRFFFELFRCRTDVYALRWENRRDGRSGWMPAIKGYWRKGMDRADAPYLPLTPEVVDAHLRGAAHIGLYPLSDEDTCWWVAADFDK
;
A
#
# COMPACT_ATOMS: atom_id res chain seq x y z
N MET A 1 -13.10 9.05 -42.70
CA MET A 1 -13.32 7.60 -42.48
C MET A 1 -12.26 7.11 -41.50
N CYS A 2 -12.71 6.50 -40.41
CA CYS A 2 -11.96 5.94 -39.27
C CYS A 2 -10.61 5.29 -39.61
N CYS A 3 -9.64 5.33 -38.70
CA CYS A 3 -9.64 4.42 -37.54
C CYS A 3 -8.39 4.64 -36.66
N THR A 4 -8.60 5.14 -35.46
CA THR A 4 -7.66 5.10 -34.34
C THR A 4 -7.46 3.65 -33.90
N LYS A 5 -6.22 3.16 -33.92
CA LYS A 5 -5.86 1.87 -33.31
C LYS A 5 -5.48 2.13 -31.86
N GLU A 6 -6.38 1.80 -30.94
CA GLU A 6 -6.06 1.62 -29.53
C GLU A 6 -5.25 0.33 -29.38
N LEU A 7 -4.03 0.45 -28.85
CA LEU A 7 -3.24 -0.69 -28.39
C LEU A 7 -3.69 -1.03 -26.97
N THR A 8 -4.42 -2.13 -26.85
CA THR A 8 -4.81 -2.72 -25.57
C THR A 8 -3.59 -3.36 -24.91
N VAL A 9 -3.26 -2.87 -23.71
CA VAL A 9 -2.28 -3.49 -22.80
C VAL A 9 -2.84 -4.84 -22.33
N SER A 10 -2.23 -5.93 -22.78
CA SER A 10 -2.47 -7.29 -22.29
C SER A 10 -1.57 -7.55 -21.08
N GLY A 11 -2.11 -7.38 -19.87
CA GLY A 11 -1.39 -7.62 -18.62
C GLY A 11 -2.33 -8.17 -17.56
N GLY A 12 -2.57 -9.48 -17.62
CA GLY A 12 -3.28 -10.24 -16.60
C GLY A 12 -3.33 -11.67 -17.09
N GLU A 13 -2.71 -12.60 -16.36
CA GLU A 13 -2.87 -14.03 -16.63
C GLU A 13 -4.37 -14.35 -16.57
N SER A 14 -4.98 -14.46 -17.74
CA SER A 14 -6.40 -14.72 -17.90
C SER A 14 -6.57 -16.22 -17.87
N PHE A 15 -6.97 -16.75 -16.72
CA PHE A 15 -7.60 -18.06 -16.68
C PHE A 15 -8.97 -17.90 -17.34
N PRO A 16 -9.20 -18.41 -18.56
CA PRO A 16 -10.38 -18.04 -19.35
C PRO A 16 -11.70 -18.39 -18.66
N GLY A 17 -11.69 -19.42 -17.80
CA GLY A 17 -12.87 -19.87 -17.05
C GLY A 17 -13.18 -19.10 -15.77
N GLU A 18 -12.21 -18.36 -15.21
CA GLU A 18 -12.41 -17.60 -13.96
C GLU A 18 -13.28 -16.36 -14.21
N LEU A 19 -13.05 -15.67 -15.33
CA LEU A 19 -13.86 -14.51 -15.72
C LEU A 19 -15.32 -14.88 -15.97
N ASP A 20 -15.58 -16.01 -16.62
CA ASP A 20 -16.95 -16.46 -16.90
C ASP A 20 -17.67 -16.88 -15.63
N THR A 21 -16.95 -17.53 -14.71
CA THR A 21 -17.47 -17.91 -13.39
C THR A 21 -17.81 -16.66 -12.56
N LEU A 22 -16.88 -15.70 -12.49
CA LEU A 22 -17.07 -14.43 -11.78
C LEU A 22 -18.21 -13.59 -12.38
N ARG A 23 -18.41 -13.64 -13.70
CA ARG A 23 -19.54 -12.99 -14.38
C ARG A 23 -20.86 -13.68 -14.03
N ALA A 24 -20.91 -15.01 -14.04
CA ALA A 24 -22.10 -15.77 -13.67
C ALA A 24 -22.50 -15.53 -12.20
N ASP A 25 -21.52 -15.50 -11.30
CA ASP A 25 -21.76 -15.19 -9.89
C ASP A 25 -22.22 -13.75 -9.67
N ASN A 26 -21.65 -12.77 -10.38
CA ASN A 26 -22.13 -11.39 -10.33
C ASN A 26 -23.61 -11.29 -10.73
N VAL A 27 -24.02 -11.94 -11.83
CA VAL A 27 -25.43 -11.97 -12.26
C VAL A 27 -26.32 -12.60 -11.19
N ARG A 28 -25.88 -13.72 -10.61
CA ARG A 28 -26.62 -14.42 -9.55
C ARG A 28 -26.80 -13.54 -8.31
N LEU A 29 -25.75 -12.85 -7.88
CA LEU A 29 -25.76 -11.94 -6.73
C LEU A 29 -26.65 -10.73 -6.98
N CYS A 30 -26.57 -10.11 -8.17
CA CYS A 30 -27.44 -8.98 -8.53
C CYS A 30 -28.92 -9.37 -8.46
N ARG A 31 -29.29 -10.57 -8.91
CA ARG A 31 -30.66 -11.10 -8.79
C ARG A 31 -31.08 -11.33 -7.35
N LEU A 32 -30.22 -11.94 -6.53
CA LEU A 32 -30.53 -12.20 -5.11
C LEU A 32 -30.74 -10.91 -4.32
N LEU A 33 -29.97 -9.88 -4.63
CA LEU A 33 -29.99 -8.58 -3.94
C LEU A 33 -30.95 -7.57 -4.56
N GLN A 34 -31.64 -7.92 -5.65
CA GLN A 34 -32.58 -7.05 -6.37
C GLN A 34 -31.95 -5.71 -6.81
N LEU A 35 -30.67 -5.74 -7.19
CA LEU A 35 -29.94 -4.55 -7.63
C LEU A 35 -30.24 -4.25 -9.11
N SER A 36 -30.49 -2.98 -9.44
CA SER A 36 -30.49 -2.52 -10.83
C SER A 36 -29.08 -2.55 -11.42
N GLU A 37 -28.95 -2.52 -12.74
CA GLU A 37 -27.63 -2.42 -13.40
C GLU A 37 -26.85 -1.18 -12.96
N GLU A 38 -27.53 -0.08 -12.64
CA GLU A 38 -26.90 1.13 -12.10
C GLU A 38 -26.37 0.93 -10.68
N GLN A 39 -27.10 0.20 -9.83
CA GLN A 39 -26.69 -0.13 -8.47
C GLN A 39 -25.60 -1.21 -8.42
N ALA A 40 -25.61 -2.12 -9.39
CA ALA A 40 -24.66 -3.22 -9.54
C ALA A 40 -23.41 -2.83 -10.34
N ARG A 41 -23.44 -1.67 -11.02
CA ARG A 41 -22.27 -1.16 -11.72
C ARG A 41 -21.16 -0.99 -10.68
N ALA A 42 -20.05 -1.71 -10.88
CA ALA A 42 -18.86 -1.51 -10.07
C ALA A 42 -18.62 -0.01 -10.01
N ALA A 43 -18.52 0.55 -8.81
CA ALA A 43 -18.09 1.92 -8.62
C ALA A 43 -16.86 2.10 -9.51
N ALA A 44 -16.89 3.08 -10.42
CA ALA A 44 -15.73 3.38 -11.22
C ALA A 44 -14.58 3.53 -10.23
N SER A 45 -13.53 2.72 -10.38
CA SER A 45 -12.44 2.59 -9.40
C SER A 45 -12.24 3.90 -8.64
N ASP A 46 -12.71 3.96 -7.39
CA ASP A 46 -12.60 5.15 -6.53
C ASP A 46 -11.15 5.40 -6.11
N GLN A 47 -10.18 4.66 -6.67
CA GLN A 47 -8.85 5.22 -6.81
C GLN A 47 -9.00 6.48 -7.65
N ALA A 48 -9.00 7.62 -6.96
CA ALA A 48 -8.86 8.93 -7.54
C ALA A 48 -7.59 8.96 -8.41
N THR A 49 -7.70 8.47 -9.65
CA THR A 49 -6.97 9.05 -10.76
C THR A 49 -7.47 10.48 -10.79
N LEU A 50 -6.75 11.37 -10.09
CA LEU A 50 -6.82 12.80 -10.35
C LEU A 50 -6.83 12.91 -11.88
N THR A 51 -7.92 13.44 -12.43
CA THR A 51 -8.08 13.63 -13.86
C THR A 51 -6.95 14.55 -14.34
N GLY A 52 -5.89 13.96 -14.90
CA GLY A 52 -4.66 14.68 -15.29
C GLY A 52 -3.39 14.27 -14.54
N ALA A 53 -3.44 13.31 -13.61
CA ALA A 53 -2.22 12.73 -13.04
C ALA A 53 -1.42 12.04 -14.15
N PRO A 54 -0.09 12.25 -14.24
CA PRO A 54 0.75 11.53 -15.18
C PRO A 54 0.58 10.03 -14.95
N THR A 55 0.74 9.24 -16.02
CA THR A 55 0.85 7.78 -15.94
C THR A 55 1.69 7.39 -14.73
N SER A 56 1.16 6.54 -13.85
CA SER A 56 1.84 6.12 -12.61
C SER A 56 3.32 5.86 -12.91
N PRO A 57 4.25 6.53 -12.21
CA PRO A 57 5.68 6.45 -12.54
C PRO A 57 6.25 5.03 -12.37
N VAL A 58 5.48 4.15 -11.70
CA VAL A 58 5.82 2.76 -11.45
C VAL A 58 4.62 1.88 -11.80
N THR A 59 4.90 0.73 -12.41
CA THR A 59 3.92 -0.32 -12.77
C THR A 59 4.29 -1.64 -12.11
N MET A 60 3.44 -2.67 -12.27
CA MET A 60 3.75 -4.02 -11.80
C MET A 60 5.05 -4.58 -12.39
N GLY A 61 5.36 -4.24 -13.65
CA GLY A 61 6.58 -4.66 -14.35
C GLY A 61 7.83 -3.82 -14.03
N SER A 62 7.70 -2.74 -13.24
CA SER A 62 8.85 -1.94 -12.84
C SER A 62 9.82 -2.71 -11.95
N SER A 63 11.10 -2.33 -12.02
CA SER A 63 12.15 -2.91 -11.19
C SER A 63 11.88 -2.68 -9.70
N SER A 64 12.44 -3.53 -8.83
CA SER A 64 12.32 -3.33 -7.38
C SER A 64 12.98 -2.01 -6.96
N ALA A 65 14.09 -1.62 -7.58
CA ALA A 65 14.75 -0.34 -7.33
C ALA A 65 13.83 0.86 -7.64
N ASP A 66 13.08 0.83 -8.75
CA ASP A 66 12.13 1.89 -9.09
C ASP A 66 10.95 1.96 -8.12
N LYS A 67 10.45 0.79 -7.69
CA LYS A 67 9.38 0.72 -6.68
C LYS A 67 9.84 1.28 -5.33
N VAL A 68 11.05 0.95 -4.91
CA VAL A 68 11.65 1.47 -3.68
C VAL A 68 11.87 2.97 -3.76
N ARG A 69 12.45 3.47 -4.86
CA ARG A 69 12.64 4.90 -5.07
C ARG A 69 11.32 5.65 -5.03
N PHE A 70 10.31 5.14 -5.74
CA PHE A 70 8.97 5.73 -5.75
C PHE A 70 8.32 5.74 -4.36
N PHE A 71 8.51 4.69 -3.56
CA PHE A 71 8.01 4.66 -2.18
C PHE A 71 8.57 5.81 -1.33
N PHE A 72 9.89 6.07 -1.40
CA PHE A 72 10.50 7.20 -0.69
C PHE A 72 10.03 8.57 -1.21
N GLU A 73 9.81 8.70 -2.52
CA GLU A 73 9.30 9.93 -3.12
C GLU A 73 7.85 10.22 -2.69
N LEU A 74 7.02 9.16 -2.62
CA LEU A 74 5.60 9.23 -2.29
C LEU A 74 5.37 9.44 -0.78
N PHE A 75 6.06 8.66 0.07
CA PHE A 75 5.91 8.70 1.53
C PHE A 75 7.10 9.39 2.18
N ARG A 76 7.23 10.70 1.98
CA ARG A 76 8.24 11.49 2.67
C ARG A 76 8.00 11.43 4.18
N CYS A 77 9.01 10.97 4.91
CA CYS A 77 8.97 10.76 6.35
C CYS A 77 10.39 10.90 6.94
N ARG A 78 10.51 10.76 8.26
CA ARG A 78 11.81 10.58 8.90
C ARG A 78 12.52 9.34 8.35
N THR A 79 13.82 9.46 8.11
CA THR A 79 14.65 8.38 7.54
C THR A 79 15.68 7.85 8.54
N ASP A 80 15.83 8.50 9.68
CA ASP A 80 16.70 8.10 10.79
C ASP A 80 16.06 7.00 11.66
N VAL A 81 14.74 6.80 11.56
CA VAL A 81 13.99 5.79 12.31
C VAL A 81 12.77 5.29 11.53
N TYR A 82 12.45 4.01 11.67
CA TYR A 82 11.19 3.40 11.23
C TYR A 82 10.59 2.54 12.35
N ALA A 83 9.32 2.16 12.24
CA ALA A 83 8.65 1.30 13.21
C ALA A 83 8.57 -0.15 12.72
N LEU A 84 8.63 -1.10 13.64
CA LEU A 84 8.34 -2.51 13.43
C LEU A 84 7.01 -2.87 14.08
N ARG A 85 6.21 -3.69 13.39
CA ARG A 85 5.05 -4.34 13.99
C ARG A 85 5.52 -5.45 14.92
N TRP A 86 5.04 -5.44 16.16
CA TRP A 86 5.17 -6.58 17.07
C TRP A 86 3.81 -7.17 17.37
N GLU A 87 3.82 -8.46 17.67
CA GLU A 87 2.65 -9.21 18.09
C GLU A 87 3.07 -10.25 19.13
N ASN A 88 2.35 -10.29 20.25
CA ASN A 88 2.49 -11.33 21.23
C ASN A 88 1.45 -12.42 20.94
N ARG A 89 1.93 -13.52 20.36
CA ARG A 89 1.09 -14.67 19.99
C ARG A 89 0.33 -15.30 21.15
N ARG A 90 0.77 -15.10 22.41
CA ARG A 90 0.13 -15.72 23.58
C ARG A 90 -1.11 -14.96 24.05
N ASP A 91 -1.06 -13.63 24.03
CA ASP A 91 -2.13 -12.78 24.55
C ASP A 91 -2.85 -11.95 23.46
N GLY A 92 -2.43 -12.10 22.20
CA GLY A 92 -3.03 -11.44 21.04
C GLY A 92 -2.73 -9.95 20.93
N ARG A 93 -1.96 -9.38 21.86
CA ARG A 93 -1.62 -7.96 21.82
C ARG A 93 -0.64 -7.70 20.69
N SER A 94 -0.83 -6.58 20.00
CA SER A 94 0.08 -6.13 18.96
C SER A 94 0.23 -4.62 19.01
N GLY A 95 1.28 -4.13 18.36
CA GLY A 95 1.54 -2.70 18.30
C GLY A 95 2.73 -2.38 17.44
N TRP A 96 3.10 -1.10 17.47
CA TRP A 96 4.22 -0.56 16.73
C TRP A 96 5.30 -0.07 17.69
N MET A 97 6.55 -0.35 17.37
CA MET A 97 7.70 0.09 18.16
C MET A 97 8.81 0.57 17.23
N PRO A 98 9.58 1.61 17.60
CA PRO A 98 10.70 2.01 16.77
C PRO A 98 11.73 0.88 16.65
N ALA A 99 12.26 0.72 15.45
CA ALA A 99 13.34 -0.22 15.18
C ALA A 99 14.62 0.28 15.84
N ILE A 100 15.24 -0.57 16.65
CA ILE A 100 16.52 -0.28 17.31
C ILE A 100 17.48 -1.45 17.10
N LYS A 101 18.77 -1.17 17.20
CA LYS A 101 19.80 -2.21 17.26
C LYS A 101 19.65 -3.01 18.55
N GLY A 102 19.40 -4.31 18.44
CA GLY A 102 19.19 -5.19 19.57
C GLY A 102 17.73 -5.28 19.98
N TYR A 103 17.41 -4.99 21.24
CA TYR A 103 16.06 -5.12 21.79
C TYR A 103 15.77 -4.07 22.86
N TRP A 104 14.50 -3.70 22.96
CA TRP A 104 14.03 -2.73 23.95
C TRP A 104 14.15 -3.32 25.36
N ARG A 105 14.71 -2.53 26.29
CA ARG A 105 14.87 -2.90 27.70
C ARG A 105 14.04 -1.97 28.58
N LYS A 106 13.55 -2.51 29.70
CA LYS A 106 12.85 -1.70 30.70
C LYS A 106 13.80 -0.60 31.22
N GLY A 107 13.34 0.65 31.20
CA GLY A 107 14.11 1.80 31.65
C GLY A 107 15.16 2.32 30.67
N MET A 108 15.19 1.81 29.43
CA MET A 108 16.03 2.38 28.36
C MET A 108 15.58 3.81 28.06
N ASP A 109 16.54 4.73 28.02
CA ASP A 109 16.27 6.09 27.57
C ASP A 109 15.90 6.07 26.09
N ARG A 110 14.81 6.75 25.75
CA ARG A 110 14.32 6.86 24.38
C ARG A 110 15.11 7.90 23.59
N ALA A 111 15.73 8.88 24.24
CA ALA A 111 16.55 9.88 23.54
C ALA A 111 17.81 9.25 22.94
N ASP A 112 18.42 8.29 23.67
CA ASP A 112 19.71 7.69 23.31
C ASP A 112 19.59 6.26 22.76
N ALA A 113 18.37 5.81 22.42
CA ALA A 113 18.17 4.49 21.88
C ALA A 113 18.85 4.36 20.49
N PRO A 114 19.48 3.21 20.18
CA PRO A 114 20.21 3.04 18.92
C PRO A 114 19.23 2.75 17.77
N TYR A 115 18.49 3.78 17.33
CA TYR A 115 17.52 3.68 16.26
C TYR A 115 18.14 3.22 14.94
N LEU A 116 17.35 2.46 14.17
CA LEU A 116 17.76 1.98 12.85
C LEU A 116 17.15 2.85 11.75
N PRO A 117 17.95 3.31 10.77
CA PRO A 117 17.45 4.13 9.68
C PRO A 117 16.54 3.33 8.73
N LEU A 118 15.65 4.05 8.06
CA LEU A 118 14.82 3.53 6.99
C LEU A 118 15.66 3.44 5.71
N THR A 119 16.21 2.25 5.42
CA THR A 119 17.06 2.04 4.24
C THR A 119 16.27 1.49 3.05
N PRO A 120 16.82 1.56 1.81
CA PRO A 120 16.22 0.93 0.63
C PRO A 120 15.94 -0.57 0.82
N GLU A 121 16.80 -1.29 1.53
CA GLU A 121 16.63 -2.71 1.82
C GLU A 121 15.45 -2.97 2.77
N VAL A 122 15.23 -2.08 3.75
CA VAL A 122 14.08 -2.16 4.65
C VAL A 122 12.78 -1.96 3.88
N VAL A 123 12.75 -0.97 2.97
CA VAL A 123 11.59 -0.72 2.10
C VAL A 123 11.37 -1.87 1.12
N ASP A 124 12.42 -2.39 0.47
CA ASP A 124 12.32 -3.55 -0.42
C ASP A 124 11.75 -4.77 0.31
N ALA A 125 12.25 -5.07 1.51
CA ALA A 125 11.72 -6.14 2.35
C ALA A 125 10.25 -5.91 2.71
N HIS A 126 9.84 -4.67 2.96
CA HIS A 126 8.45 -4.31 3.21
C HIS A 126 7.55 -4.55 1.99
N LEU A 127 7.98 -4.08 0.82
CA LEU A 127 7.23 -4.22 -0.43
C LEU A 127 7.10 -5.69 -0.87
N ARG A 128 8.02 -6.57 -0.45
CA ARG A 128 7.93 -8.03 -0.63
C ARG A 128 7.11 -8.75 0.43
N GLY A 129 6.65 -8.05 1.47
CA GLY A 129 5.96 -8.64 2.62
C GLY A 129 6.87 -9.41 3.59
N ALA A 130 8.19 -9.33 3.44
CA ALA A 130 9.15 -9.93 4.37
C ALA A 130 9.28 -9.13 5.69
N ALA A 131 8.88 -7.85 5.67
CA ALA A 131 8.81 -6.99 6.84
C ALA A 131 7.51 -6.18 6.86
N HIS A 132 6.98 -5.91 8.05
CA HIS A 132 5.87 -4.99 8.23
C HIS A 132 6.37 -3.76 9.00
N ILE A 133 6.56 -2.67 8.28
CA ILE A 133 7.13 -1.43 8.81
C ILE A 133 6.09 -0.33 8.91
N GLY A 134 6.30 0.58 9.86
CA GLY A 134 5.56 1.84 9.98
C GLY A 134 6.50 3.02 9.77
N LEU A 135 5.94 4.14 9.31
CA LEU A 135 6.68 5.37 9.03
C LEU A 135 6.35 6.44 10.07
N TYR A 136 7.32 7.32 10.34
CA TYR A 136 7.13 8.50 11.18
C TYR A 136 7.02 9.74 10.27
N PRO A 137 5.80 10.21 9.92
CA PRO A 137 5.61 11.27 8.94
C PRO A 137 5.99 12.67 9.44
N LEU A 138 6.04 12.87 10.76
CA LEU A 138 6.43 14.12 11.39
C LEU A 138 7.95 14.30 11.32
N SER A 139 8.39 15.35 10.64
CA SER A 139 9.80 15.76 10.57
C SER A 139 10.29 16.31 11.91
N ASP A 140 11.60 16.51 12.06
CA ASP A 140 12.17 17.17 13.23
C ASP A 140 11.81 18.66 13.36
N GLU A 141 11.29 19.28 12.29
CA GLU A 141 10.75 20.65 12.30
C GLU A 141 9.23 20.70 12.60
N ASP A 142 8.65 19.63 13.12
CA ASP A 142 7.21 19.51 13.41
C ASP A 142 6.29 19.72 12.18
N THR A 143 6.79 19.36 10.98
CA THR A 143 6.02 19.40 9.72
C THR A 143 5.72 18.00 9.17
N CYS A 144 4.65 17.87 8.38
CA CYS A 144 4.26 16.63 7.70
C CYS A 144 4.12 16.87 6.20
N TRP A 145 4.49 15.89 5.38
CA TRP A 145 4.42 15.96 3.91
C TRP A 145 3.11 15.43 3.33
N TRP A 146 2.41 14.58 4.07
CA TRP A 146 1.18 13.93 3.65
C TRP A 146 0.27 13.73 4.86
N VAL A 147 -1.02 13.56 4.58
CA VAL A 147 -2.05 13.25 5.57
C VAL A 147 -2.63 11.88 5.25
N ALA A 148 -2.85 11.08 6.29
CA ALA A 148 -3.70 9.90 6.19
C ALA A 148 -5.07 10.24 6.78
N ALA A 149 -6.12 9.89 6.06
CA ALA A 149 -7.49 9.96 6.53
C ALA A 149 -8.08 8.55 6.45
N ASP A 150 -8.62 8.10 7.57
CA ASP A 150 -9.34 6.84 7.68
C ASP A 150 -10.84 7.15 7.53
N PHE A 151 -11.49 6.51 6.57
CA PHE A 151 -12.89 6.78 6.20
C PHE A 151 -13.83 5.63 6.57
N ASP A 152 -13.49 4.90 7.63
CA ASP A 152 -14.37 3.92 8.23
C ASP A 152 -15.53 4.61 8.99
N LYS A 153 -16.65 3.89 9.19
CA LYS A 153 -17.87 4.37 9.86
C LYS A 153 -17.88 4.12 11.35
#